data_AF-A0AAU2EPF7-F1
#
_entry.id   AF-A0AAU2EPF7-F1
#
_cell.length_a   1.000
_cell.length_b   1.000
_cell.length_c   1.000
_cell.angle_alpha   90.00
_cell.angle_beta   90.00
_cell.angle_gamma   90.00
#
_symmetry.space_group_name_H-M   'P 1'
#
loop_
_entity.id
_entity.type
_entity.pdbx_description
1 polymer ?
#
loop_
_entity_poly.entity_id
_entity_poly.type
_entity_poly.pdbx_seq_one_letter_code
_entity_poly.pdbx_strand_id
1 'polypeptide(L)'
;MGGRGGRLIRIGQWLNGDGFADWEHAFVHVGNGELVEAQPGGAELRPLSVYDGRPIRWSSGRIPLTDDQRRAVVAAARRYIGTPYSAADYFALAAHRFHLPVGLLIGKYVADSGHMICSQLVDQCYWDAGVHLFADGRWPGYVTPADLAGLLDP
;
A
#
# COMPACT_ATOMS: atom_id res chain seq x y z
N MET A 1 28.84 6.27 -24.80
CA MET A 1 27.58 5.55 -25.05
C MET A 1 27.34 4.67 -23.82
N GLY A 2 26.38 4.85 -22.91
CA GLY A 2 25.04 5.44 -22.95
C GLY A 2 24.09 4.38 -22.38
N GLY A 3 23.73 4.44 -21.09
CA GLY A 3 22.85 3.42 -20.50
C GLY A 3 22.51 3.60 -19.02
N ARG A 4 21.51 4.44 -18.72
CA ARG A 4 20.42 4.23 -17.74
C ARG A 4 20.71 3.66 -16.31
N GLY A 5 21.95 3.64 -15.82
CA GLY A 5 22.31 3.06 -14.51
C GLY A 5 21.89 3.87 -13.25
N GLY A 6 21.23 5.01 -13.40
CA GLY A 6 20.94 5.96 -12.31
C GLY A 6 19.52 5.95 -11.73
N ARG A 7 18.66 4.98 -12.09
CA ARG A 7 17.25 4.96 -11.64
C ARG A 7 17.03 4.25 -10.29
N LEU A 8 17.95 3.36 -9.89
CA LEU A 8 17.92 2.56 -8.65
C LEU A 8 18.41 3.31 -7.40
N ILE A 9 19.21 4.37 -7.58
CA ILE A 9 19.68 5.25 -6.48
C ILE A 9 18.57 6.22 -6.03
N ARG A 10 17.53 6.45 -6.85
CA ARG A 10 16.40 7.38 -6.59
C ARG A 10 15.38 6.91 -5.55
N ILE A 11 15.39 5.62 -5.17
CA ILE A 11 14.75 5.12 -3.94
C ILE A 11 15.50 5.64 -2.70
N GLY A 12 16.76 6.11 -2.83
CA GLY A 12 17.51 6.75 -1.75
C GLY A 12 16.90 8.04 -1.19
N GLN A 13 15.86 8.59 -1.83
CA GLN A 13 15.01 9.68 -1.32
C GLN A 13 13.67 9.20 -0.71
N TRP A 14 13.45 7.89 -0.61
CA TRP A 14 12.42 7.26 0.23
C TRP A 14 12.58 7.66 1.72
N LEU A 15 13.77 8.16 2.11
CA LEU A 15 14.24 8.25 3.50
C LEU A 15 14.66 9.64 4.00
N ASN A 16 14.72 10.71 3.19
CA ASN A 16 15.44 11.92 3.65
C ASN A 16 14.59 13.07 4.22
N GLY A 17 13.45 12.76 4.85
CA GLY A 17 12.81 13.68 5.80
C GLY A 17 11.35 14.01 5.50
N ASP A 18 10.49 13.58 6.44
CA ASP A 18 9.23 14.21 6.87
C ASP A 18 7.92 13.85 6.13
N GLY A 19 7.80 12.62 5.60
CA GLY A 19 6.73 12.27 4.65
C GLY A 19 5.39 11.74 5.18
N PHE A 20 5.36 10.74 6.07
CA PHE A 20 4.13 10.00 6.42
C PHE A 20 4.16 9.33 7.82
N ALA A 21 4.40 10.07 8.91
CA ALA A 21 4.49 9.50 10.27
C ALA A 21 5.49 8.32 10.35
N ASP A 22 5.59 7.62 11.48
CA ASP A 22 6.57 6.52 11.68
C ASP A 22 6.34 5.28 10.78
N TRP A 23 5.44 5.33 9.78
CA TRP A 23 4.96 4.18 9.00
C TRP A 23 5.07 4.42 7.48
N GLU A 24 6.04 3.76 6.86
CA GLU A 24 6.39 4.00 5.45
C GLU A 24 5.88 2.92 4.49
N HIS A 25 5.34 1.80 5.01
CA HIS A 25 4.99 0.65 4.21
C HIS A 25 3.88 -0.22 4.81
N ALA A 26 3.14 -0.94 3.97
CA ALA A 26 2.05 -1.83 4.36
C ALA A 26 2.01 -3.12 3.53
N PHE A 27 1.51 -4.21 4.11
CA PHE A 27 1.43 -5.52 3.47
C PHE A 27 0.30 -6.37 4.05
N VAL A 28 -0.05 -7.46 3.36
CA VAL A 28 -1.01 -8.47 3.84
C VAL A 28 -0.25 -9.75 4.20
N HIS A 29 -0.34 -10.21 5.44
CA HIS A 29 0.17 -11.53 5.83
C HIS A 29 -0.76 -12.63 5.30
N VAL A 30 -0.22 -13.59 4.55
CA VAL A 30 -0.97 -14.62 3.80
C VAL A 30 -0.78 -16.05 4.34
N GLY A 31 -0.32 -16.16 5.58
CA GLY A 31 -0.08 -17.42 6.28
C GLY A 31 1.34 -17.96 6.07
N ASN A 32 1.72 -18.97 6.85
CA ASN A 32 3.00 -19.68 6.74
C ASN A 32 4.26 -18.79 6.76
N GLY A 33 4.20 -17.64 7.44
CA GLY A 33 5.31 -16.69 7.46
C GLY A 33 5.55 -16.01 6.12
N GLU A 34 4.52 -15.91 5.27
CA GLU A 34 4.54 -15.20 4.00
C GLU A 34 3.67 -13.95 4.05
N LEU A 35 4.00 -12.98 3.21
CA LEU A 35 3.22 -11.77 2.97
C LEU A 35 3.12 -11.48 1.48
N VAL A 36 2.10 -10.72 1.11
CA VAL A 36 2.02 -10.05 -0.19
C VAL A 36 2.10 -8.54 0.03
N GLU A 37 2.90 -7.90 -0.79
CA GLU A 37 3.13 -6.46 -0.75
C GLU A 37 3.31 -5.91 -2.16
N ALA A 38 3.00 -4.62 -2.34
CA ALA A 38 3.31 -3.90 -3.56
C ALA A 38 4.59 -3.08 -3.35
N GLN A 39 5.59 -3.31 -4.20
CA GLN A 39 6.92 -2.69 -4.14
C GLN A 39 7.32 -2.17 -5.54
N PRO A 40 8.36 -1.31 -5.65
CA PRO A 40 8.93 -0.98 -6.96
C PRO A 40 9.34 -2.24 -7.73
N GLY A 41 8.54 -2.61 -8.74
CA GLY A 41 8.67 -3.89 -9.46
C GLY A 41 7.34 -4.64 -9.62
N GLY A 42 6.36 -4.35 -8.75
CA GLY A 42 5.04 -4.96 -8.75
C GLY A 42 4.66 -5.50 -7.38
N ALA A 43 3.46 -6.05 -7.31
CA ALA A 43 3.02 -6.84 -6.17
C ALA A 43 3.64 -8.24 -6.20
N GLU A 44 4.21 -8.67 -5.09
CA GLU A 44 4.95 -9.93 -4.99
C GLU A 44 4.70 -10.64 -3.66
N LEU A 45 4.87 -11.97 -3.68
CA LEU A 45 4.86 -12.82 -2.50
C LEU A 45 6.29 -12.87 -1.94
N ARG A 46 6.43 -12.57 -0.65
CA ARG A 46 7.73 -12.58 0.04
C ARG A 46 7.64 -13.26 1.40
N PRO A 47 8.75 -13.81 1.91
CA PRO A 47 8.78 -14.28 3.28
C PRO A 47 8.70 -13.08 4.25
N LEU A 48 7.97 -13.22 5.34
CA LEU A 48 7.84 -12.20 6.39
C LEU A 48 9.19 -11.80 6.99
N SER A 49 10.16 -12.72 6.96
CA SER A 49 11.52 -12.50 7.48
C SER A 49 12.28 -11.37 6.79
N VAL A 50 11.83 -10.88 5.63
CA VAL A 50 12.41 -9.67 5.01
C VAL A 50 12.23 -8.42 5.88
N TYR A 51 11.32 -8.46 6.84
CA TYR A 51 11.06 -7.43 7.84
C TYR A 51 11.60 -7.77 9.24
N ASP A 52 12.42 -8.82 9.39
CA ASP A 52 13.02 -9.17 10.69
C ASP A 52 13.81 -7.97 11.27
N GLY A 53 13.60 -7.71 12.56
CA GLY A 53 14.23 -6.59 13.26
C GLY A 53 13.60 -5.22 12.97
N ARG A 54 12.53 -5.13 12.19
CA ARG A 54 11.76 -3.90 11.96
C ARG A 54 10.45 -3.91 12.77
N PRO A 55 10.01 -2.77 13.32
CA PRO A 55 8.72 -2.70 14.00
C PRO A 55 7.58 -2.91 13.00
N ILE A 56 6.63 -3.79 13.34
CA ILE A 56 5.43 -4.06 12.55
C ILE A 56 4.21 -3.86 13.45
N ARG A 57 3.23 -3.08 12.96
CA ARG A 57 1.89 -3.02 13.56
C ARG A 57 0.94 -3.97 12.82
N TRP A 58 0.20 -4.74 13.60
CA TRP A 58 -0.75 -5.73 13.09
C TRP A 58 -2.19 -5.27 13.30
N SER A 59 -3.04 -5.51 12.30
CA SER A 59 -4.49 -5.26 12.42
C SER A 59 -5.22 -6.23 13.34
N SER A 60 -4.58 -7.35 13.71
CA SER A 60 -5.14 -8.36 14.60
C SER A 60 -5.62 -7.76 15.91
N GLY A 61 -6.91 -7.94 16.21
CA GLY A 61 -7.54 -7.40 17.42
C GLY A 61 -7.92 -5.92 17.33
N ARG A 62 -7.62 -5.23 16.23
CA ARG A 62 -8.02 -3.84 15.96
C ARG A 62 -9.11 -3.75 14.91
N ILE A 63 -8.99 -4.52 13.84
CA ILE A 63 -10.01 -4.64 12.79
C ILE A 63 -10.75 -5.96 13.00
N PRO A 64 -12.05 -5.95 13.35
CA PRO A 64 -12.82 -7.16 13.53
C PRO A 64 -13.06 -7.84 12.18
N LEU A 65 -12.60 -9.08 12.06
CA LEU A 65 -12.79 -9.91 10.87
C LEU A 65 -13.41 -11.25 11.27
N THR A 66 -14.40 -11.71 10.51
CA THR A 66 -14.79 -13.12 10.56
C THR A 66 -13.70 -14.00 9.95
N ASP A 67 -13.74 -15.30 10.23
CA ASP A 67 -12.80 -16.25 9.63
C ASP A 67 -12.94 -16.30 8.09
N ASP A 68 -14.16 -16.14 7.58
CA ASP A 68 -14.41 -16.03 6.14
C ASP A 68 -13.78 -14.77 5.55
N GLN A 69 -13.95 -13.62 6.19
CA GLN A 69 -13.34 -12.36 5.75
C GLN A 69 -11.81 -12.46 5.80
N ARG A 70 -11.24 -13.05 6.85
CA ARG A 70 -9.80 -13.28 6.96
C ARG A 70 -9.27 -14.13 5.79
N ARG A 71 -9.96 -15.23 5.46
CA ARG A 71 -9.61 -16.06 4.30
C ARG A 71 -9.76 -15.31 2.99
N ALA A 72 -10.81 -14.50 2.85
CA ALA A 72 -11.07 -13.71 1.66
C ALA A 72 -10.00 -12.63 1.43
N VAL A 73 -9.53 -11.94 2.48
CA VAL A 73 -8.41 -10.98 2.42
C VAL A 73 -7.14 -11.67 1.92
N VAL A 74 -6.81 -12.85 2.46
CA VAL A 74 -5.65 -13.63 2.02
C VAL A 74 -5.79 -14.07 0.57
N ALA A 75 -6.97 -14.54 0.17
CA ALA A 75 -7.24 -14.93 -1.22
C ALA A 75 -7.14 -13.72 -2.18
N ALA A 76 -7.62 -12.55 -1.77
CA ALA A 76 -7.51 -11.31 -2.53
C ALA A 76 -6.06 -10.90 -2.73
N ALA A 77 -5.27 -10.89 -1.67
CA ALA A 77 -3.85 -10.56 -1.73
C ALA A 77 -3.10 -11.44 -2.75
N ARG A 78 -3.36 -12.76 -2.75
CA ARG A 78 -2.75 -13.67 -3.72
C ARG A 78 -3.16 -13.40 -5.17
N ARG A 79 -4.37 -12.88 -5.43
CA ARG A 79 -4.80 -12.50 -6.80
C ARG A 79 -4.07 -11.27 -7.34
N TYR A 80 -3.60 -10.38 -6.45
CA TYR A 80 -2.90 -9.17 -6.83
C TYR A 80 -1.40 -9.38 -7.10
N ILE A 81 -0.86 -10.59 -6.90
CA ILE A 81 0.54 -10.88 -7.27
C ILE A 81 0.74 -10.64 -8.77
N GLY A 82 1.77 -9.86 -9.11
CA GLY A 82 2.07 -9.42 -10.46
C GLY A 82 1.38 -8.12 -10.87
N THR A 83 0.48 -7.56 -10.06
CA THR A 83 -0.09 -6.22 -10.31
C THR A 83 1.06 -5.20 -10.36
N PRO A 84 1.25 -4.49 -11.48
CA PRO A 84 2.39 -3.62 -11.64
C PRO A 84 2.37 -2.44 -10.64
N TYR A 85 3.54 -1.98 -10.20
CA TYR A 85 3.65 -0.86 -9.27
C TYR A 85 3.83 0.46 -9.99
N SER A 86 3.16 1.52 -9.53
CA SER A 86 3.34 2.87 -10.05
C SER A 86 3.80 3.81 -8.95
N ALA A 87 5.10 4.09 -8.95
CA ALA A 87 5.68 5.16 -8.13
C ALA A 87 5.19 6.57 -8.57
N ALA A 88 4.61 6.70 -9.78
CA ALA A 88 4.00 7.93 -10.25
C ALA A 88 2.69 8.24 -9.49
N ASP A 89 1.93 7.19 -9.11
CA ASP A 89 0.75 7.34 -8.26
C ASP A 89 1.13 7.84 -6.85
N TYR A 90 2.25 7.36 -6.30
CA TYR A 90 2.80 7.87 -5.04
C TYR A 90 3.13 9.38 -5.09
N PHE A 91 3.74 9.86 -6.19
CA PHE A 91 4.02 11.29 -6.39
C PHE A 91 2.75 12.13 -6.52
N ALA A 92 1.71 11.59 -7.15
CA ALA A 92 0.42 12.27 -7.30
C ALA A 92 -0.34 12.36 -5.96
N LEU A 93 -0.39 11.25 -5.20
CA LEU A 93 -0.99 11.19 -3.86
C LEU A 93 -0.29 12.13 -2.87
N ALA A 94 1.05 12.16 -2.87
CA ALA A 94 1.84 13.07 -2.06
C ALA A 94 1.60 14.54 -2.48
N ALA A 95 1.65 14.87 -3.77
CA ALA A 95 1.43 16.23 -4.27
C ALA A 95 0.02 16.79 -3.95
N HIS A 96 -1.02 15.95 -3.97
CA HIS A 96 -2.38 16.33 -3.60
C HIS A 96 -2.51 16.69 -2.11
N ARG A 97 -1.83 15.95 -1.22
CA ARG A 97 -1.82 16.22 0.23
C ARG A 97 -1.11 17.52 0.61
N PHE A 98 -0.18 17.99 -0.23
CA PHE A 98 0.54 19.26 -0.09
C PHE A 98 -0.13 20.45 -0.82
N HIS A 99 -1.41 20.34 -1.22
CA HIS A 99 -2.19 21.42 -1.83
C HIS A 99 -1.58 22.02 -3.12
N LEU A 100 -0.79 21.23 -3.86
CA LEU A 100 -0.33 21.64 -5.19
C LEU A 100 -1.53 21.59 -6.17
N PRO A 101 -1.65 22.55 -7.11
CA PRO A 101 -2.81 22.70 -7.99
C PRO A 101 -2.85 21.64 -9.11
N VAL A 102 -2.93 20.37 -8.74
CA VAL A 102 -2.94 19.20 -9.64
C VAL A 102 -4.10 18.22 -9.37
N GLY A 103 -4.95 18.51 -8.37
CA GLY A 103 -5.95 17.56 -7.84
C GLY A 103 -7.01 17.02 -8.81
N LEU A 104 -7.34 17.73 -9.88
CA LEU A 104 -8.35 17.29 -10.84
C LEU A 104 -7.87 16.22 -11.84
N LEU A 105 -6.56 16.10 -12.05
CA LEU A 105 -5.99 15.14 -13.00
C LEU A 105 -5.68 13.77 -12.36
N ILE A 106 -5.63 13.72 -11.02
CA ILE A 106 -5.15 12.58 -10.25
C ILE A 106 -6.25 11.56 -9.99
N GLY A 107 -7.49 12.01 -9.77
CA GLY A 107 -8.63 11.12 -9.48
C GLY A 107 -9.00 10.16 -10.60
N LYS A 108 -8.80 10.58 -11.85
CA LYS A 108 -9.01 9.73 -13.02
C LYS A 108 -7.86 8.75 -13.28
N TYR A 109 -6.66 9.06 -12.81
CA TYR A 109 -5.48 8.24 -13.05
C TYR A 109 -5.40 7.07 -12.06
N VAL A 110 -5.66 7.31 -10.78
CA VAL A 110 -5.64 6.27 -9.72
C VAL A 110 -6.74 5.21 -9.92
N ALA A 111 -7.90 5.60 -10.45
CA ALA A 111 -9.02 4.68 -10.65
C ALA A 111 -8.88 3.78 -11.90
N ASP A 112 -7.96 4.09 -12.83
CA ASP A 112 -7.94 3.50 -14.19
C ASP A 112 -6.56 2.94 -14.60
N SER A 113 -5.54 3.00 -13.72
CA SER A 113 -4.14 2.77 -14.11
C SER A 113 -3.68 1.29 -14.14
N GLY A 114 -4.41 0.37 -13.50
CA GLY A 114 -3.98 -1.02 -13.38
C GLY A 114 -2.73 -1.21 -12.50
N HIS A 115 -2.40 -0.19 -11.69
CA HIS A 115 -1.26 -0.18 -10.77
C HIS A 115 -1.72 -0.03 -9.32
N MET A 116 -0.94 -0.56 -8.36
CA MET A 116 -1.22 -0.41 -6.92
C MET A 116 0.03 -0.09 -6.12
N ILE A 117 -0.09 0.85 -5.18
CA ILE A 117 0.90 1.06 -4.11
C ILE A 117 0.61 0.13 -2.92
N CYS A 118 1.53 0.09 -1.94
CA CYS A 118 1.45 -0.83 -0.80
C CYS A 118 0.16 -0.69 0.02
N SER A 119 -0.23 0.52 0.39
CA SER A 119 -1.46 0.81 1.15
C SER A 119 -2.73 0.56 0.33
N GLN A 120 -2.72 0.84 -0.97
CA GLN A 120 -3.82 0.54 -1.89
C GLN A 120 -4.06 -0.96 -2.01
N LEU A 121 -2.99 -1.76 -2.14
CA LEU A 121 -3.10 -3.21 -2.19
C LEU A 121 -3.78 -3.72 -0.91
N VAL A 122 -3.37 -3.23 0.26
CA VAL A 122 -3.98 -3.63 1.53
C VAL A 122 -5.45 -3.24 1.57
N ASP A 123 -5.80 -1.98 1.33
CA ASP A 123 -7.19 -1.50 1.34
C ASP A 123 -8.07 -2.29 0.36
N GLN A 124 -7.59 -2.52 -0.86
CA GLN A 124 -8.29 -3.29 -1.88
C GLN A 124 -8.51 -4.76 -1.45
N CYS A 125 -7.55 -5.39 -0.76
CA CYS A 125 -7.74 -6.74 -0.26
C CYS A 125 -8.86 -6.83 0.79
N TYR A 126 -9.01 -5.81 1.65
CA TYR A 126 -10.12 -5.73 2.59
C TYR A 126 -11.44 -5.45 1.87
N TRP A 127 -11.44 -4.54 0.90
CA TRP A 127 -12.60 -4.24 0.07
C TRP A 127 -13.14 -5.48 -0.65
N ASP A 128 -12.26 -6.24 -1.31
CA ASP A 128 -12.58 -7.51 -1.98
C ASP A 128 -13.12 -8.58 -1.02
N ALA A 129 -12.80 -8.48 0.27
CA ALA A 129 -13.31 -9.34 1.33
C ALA A 129 -14.64 -8.84 1.94
N GLY A 130 -15.21 -7.75 1.41
CA GLY A 130 -16.42 -7.12 1.93
C GLY A 130 -16.18 -6.31 3.22
N VAL A 131 -14.96 -5.84 3.45
CA VAL A 131 -14.59 -5.04 4.62
C VAL A 131 -14.12 -3.66 4.16
N HIS A 132 -14.87 -2.62 4.51
CA HIS A 132 -14.50 -1.25 4.17
C HIS A 132 -13.71 -0.63 5.32
N LEU A 133 -12.41 -0.44 5.14
CA LEU A 133 -11.53 0.14 6.17
C LEU A 133 -11.82 1.62 6.44
N PHE A 134 -12.28 2.34 5.41
CA PHE A 134 -12.60 3.76 5.48
C PHE A 134 -14.03 4.01 4.98
N ALA A 135 -14.73 4.90 5.66
CA ALA A 135 -16.09 5.33 5.33
C ALA A 135 -16.24 6.86 5.32
N ASP A 136 -15.13 7.58 5.24
CA ASP A 136 -15.03 9.04 5.35
C ASP A 136 -15.22 9.79 4.02
N GLY A 137 -15.71 9.09 2.98
CA GLY A 137 -15.96 9.66 1.67
C GLY A 137 -14.70 9.93 0.84
N ARG A 138 -13.52 9.45 1.27
CA ARG A 138 -12.31 9.46 0.44
C ARG A 138 -12.54 8.71 -0.87
N TRP A 139 -11.78 9.08 -1.91
CA TRP A 139 -11.83 8.35 -3.17
C TRP A 139 -11.34 6.90 -2.98
N PRO A 140 -11.96 5.90 -3.64
CA PRO A 140 -11.47 4.52 -3.60
C PRO A 140 -10.00 4.44 -4.00
N GLY A 141 -9.20 3.71 -3.23
CA GLY A 141 -7.74 3.63 -3.43
C GLY A 141 -6.96 4.88 -3.01
N TYR A 142 -7.59 5.91 -2.46
CA TYR A 142 -6.89 7.06 -1.88
C TYR A 142 -6.52 6.78 -0.41
N VAL A 143 -5.57 5.86 -0.20
CA VAL A 143 -5.15 5.41 1.13
C VAL A 143 -3.63 5.45 1.24
N THR A 144 -3.11 6.06 2.31
CA THR A 144 -1.67 6.10 2.63
C THR A 144 -1.32 5.08 3.73
N PRO A 145 -0.04 4.70 3.90
CA PRO A 145 0.38 3.87 5.03
C PRO A 145 0.04 4.50 6.39
N ALA A 146 0.14 5.82 6.51
CA ALA A 146 -0.25 6.55 7.72
C ALA A 146 -1.75 6.45 8.03
N ASP A 147 -2.62 6.47 7.00
CA ASP A 147 -4.06 6.24 7.19
C ASP A 147 -4.33 4.85 7.78
N LEU A 148 -3.67 3.83 7.24
CA LEU A 148 -3.78 2.46 7.76
C LEU A 148 -3.25 2.35 9.19
N ALA A 149 -2.14 3.03 9.51
CA ALA A 149 -1.59 3.05 10.85
C ALA A 149 -2.54 3.72 11.85
N GLY A 150 -3.24 4.79 11.44
CA GLY A 150 -4.23 5.48 12.26
C GLY A 150 -5.43 4.61 12.63
N LEU A 151 -5.81 3.62 11.82
CA LEU A 151 -6.82 2.63 12.18
C LEU A 151 -6.38 1.69 13.32
N LEU A 152 -5.07 1.64 13.61
CA LEU A 152 -4.48 0.77 14.62
C LEU A 152 -4.10 1.51 15.89
N ASP A 153 -4.27 2.83 15.93
CA ASP A 153 -4.12 3.60 17.16
C ASP A 153 -5.27 3.30 18.13
N PRO A 154 -5.03 3.31 19.45
CA PRO A 154 -6.04 3.03 20.48
C PRO A 154 -7.07 4.17 20.66
#